data_AF-A0A2N7PJD0-F1
#
_entry.id   AF-A0A2N7PJD0-F1
#
_cell.length_a   1.000
_cell.length_b   1.000
_cell.length_c   1.000
_cell.angle_alpha   90.00
_cell.angle_beta   90.00
_cell.angle_gamma   90.00
#
_symmetry.space_group_name_H-M   'P 1'
#
loop_
_entity.id
_entity.type
_entity.pdbx_description
1 polymer ?
#
loop_
_entity_poly.entity_id
_entity_poly.type
_entity_poly.pdbx_seq_one_letter_code
_entity_poly.pdbx_strand_id
1 'polypeptide(L)'
;MFFQLPPETEKIFPLLKNYLEKKYGLTFSEEVKPFSISTEGLLSKEKDKILGIIFLERFLLENIEGGFFSSNLLRALATLETVPGYAFSFQGKTFPKYPFFRLNSNLYFYPLFFGKISELFVDLWRKNKSFLALYCELSQDFSNLENLKRELNLQRKLGFSRLNRRAKERLKDIFELQRRGELSRWYRALSNKKIFLVSEKSLPESLTSLIRPNLYFEGALNFYLLPEKKFEDLIKSLKNSENFVGIVKTSLLKEEPFKGLDPFLLGYATLEHAKRAGKGVHLLDGFTLHVLADLLYEWEDLKASLKIYQRAKPYTLQPIELALSEASIYYALKDLPRAKKVLREKLCGCLKEDPRIHYNLGIIYLEEGDKKNAEFHFYKAYLLNEDEPLYRKTLLQFLWNEERYDEMEEILSKVKEQTIDDKIFLGKLSFLKGDYSKALTYLQEILSSSEKDGIALYFLSWLYLYFKKDKEASQIFLKEAKKLLSQEDFDKLMERFGLPQ
;
A
#
# COMPACT_ATOMS: atom_id res chain seq x y z
N MET A 1 25.79 31.52 -6.20
CA MET A 1 24.97 30.35 -6.56
C MET A 1 24.02 30.13 -5.39
N PHE A 2 22.72 30.42 -5.53
CA PHE A 2 21.76 30.12 -4.47
C PHE A 2 21.71 28.60 -4.32
N PHE A 3 22.14 28.07 -3.18
CA PHE A 3 21.99 26.64 -2.89
C PHE A 3 20.49 26.34 -2.81
N GLN A 4 19.96 25.62 -3.78
CA GLN A 4 18.59 25.13 -3.70
C GLN A 4 18.57 23.91 -2.79
N LEU A 5 18.00 24.07 -1.59
CA LEU A 5 17.79 22.96 -0.67
C LEU A 5 16.87 21.92 -1.32
N PRO A 6 17.10 20.61 -1.11
CA PRO A 6 16.15 19.59 -1.53
C PRO A 6 14.75 19.84 -0.91
N PRO A 7 13.68 19.35 -1.54
CA PRO A 7 12.34 19.41 -0.94
C PRO A 7 12.31 18.80 0.46
N GLU A 8 11.40 19.23 1.33
CA GLU A 8 11.17 18.62 2.65
C GLU A 8 12.42 18.60 3.56
N THR A 9 13.36 19.51 3.32
CA THR A 9 14.62 19.63 4.10
C THR A 9 14.35 19.86 5.59
N GLU A 10 13.25 20.53 5.92
CA GLU A 10 12.82 20.78 7.29
C GLU A 10 12.60 19.50 8.12
N LYS A 11 12.27 18.38 7.48
CA LYS A 11 12.11 17.08 8.15
C LYS A 11 13.42 16.49 8.65
N ILE A 12 14.56 16.94 8.12
CA ILE A 12 15.89 16.51 8.58
C ILE A 12 16.30 17.25 9.84
N PHE A 13 15.80 18.47 10.06
CA PHE A 13 16.30 19.33 11.14
C PHE A 13 16.26 18.67 12.53
N PRO A 14 15.17 18.03 12.97
CA PRO A 14 15.15 17.38 14.30
C PRO A 14 16.19 16.26 14.43
N LEU A 15 16.37 15.46 13.37
CA LEU A 15 17.32 14.35 13.36
C LEU A 15 18.76 14.86 13.37
N LEU A 16 19.03 15.91 12.59
CA LEU A 16 20.36 16.50 12.51
C LEU A 16 20.73 17.26 13.79
N LYS A 17 19.78 17.96 14.42
CA LYS A 17 19.97 18.56 15.76
C LYS A 17 20.39 17.49 16.77
N ASN A 18 19.62 16.41 16.88
CA ASN A 18 19.92 15.30 17.80
C ASN A 18 21.32 14.67 17.53
N TYR A 19 21.71 14.50 16.27
CA TYR A 19 23.04 14.03 15.91
C TYR A 19 24.14 14.99 16.38
N LEU A 20 23.98 16.29 16.11
CA LEU A 20 24.95 17.32 16.46
C LEU A 20 25.06 17.54 17.98
N GLU A 21 23.93 17.47 18.70
CA GLU A 21 23.87 17.46 20.17
C GLU A 21 24.66 16.29 20.74
N LYS A 22 24.33 15.06 20.33
CA LYS A 22 24.97 13.85 20.88
C LYS A 22 26.45 13.72 20.54
N LYS A 23 26.84 14.14 19.33
CA LYS A 23 28.21 13.95 18.85
C LYS A 23 29.16 15.09 19.24
N TYR A 24 28.67 16.32 19.28
CA TYR A 24 29.50 17.51 19.46
C TYR A 24 29.09 18.38 20.65
N GLY A 25 28.05 18.03 21.40
CA GLY A 25 27.59 18.79 22.57
C GLY A 25 27.01 20.15 22.22
N LEU A 26 26.54 20.35 20.97
CA LEU A 26 25.93 21.60 20.55
C LEU A 26 24.56 21.79 21.20
N THR A 27 24.18 23.04 21.48
CA THR A 27 22.85 23.42 21.98
C THR A 27 22.08 24.18 20.90
N PHE A 28 20.75 24.05 20.90
CA PHE A 28 19.89 24.62 19.87
C PHE A 28 18.79 25.49 20.48
N SER A 29 18.70 26.74 20.05
CA SER A 29 17.57 27.62 20.38
C SER A 29 16.31 27.21 19.62
N GLU A 30 15.16 27.29 20.27
CA GLU A 30 13.84 27.15 19.63
C GLU A 30 13.38 28.44 18.94
N GLU A 31 13.98 29.58 19.29
CA GLU A 31 13.60 30.90 18.77
C GLU A 31 13.98 31.11 17.29
N VAL A 32 14.99 30.37 16.80
CA VAL A 32 15.54 30.54 15.46
C VAL A 32 15.37 29.25 14.66
N LYS A 33 14.60 29.32 13.57
CA LYS A 33 14.46 28.20 12.63
C LYS A 33 15.63 28.22 11.63
N PRO A 34 16.21 27.05 11.27
CA PRO A 34 17.23 26.99 10.24
C PRO A 34 16.74 27.61 8.92
N PHE A 35 17.60 28.40 8.27
CA PHE A 35 17.37 29.10 7.01
C PHE A 35 16.19 30.11 7.03
N SER A 36 15.71 30.52 8.21
CA SER A 36 14.60 31.48 8.33
C SER A 36 15.00 32.95 8.35
N ILE A 37 16.27 33.25 8.60
CA ILE A 37 16.81 34.61 8.68
C ILE A 37 18.15 34.69 7.93
N SER A 38 18.52 35.89 7.48
CA SER A 38 19.78 36.11 6.76
C SER A 38 21.00 35.95 7.68
N THR A 39 22.18 35.79 7.08
CA THR A 39 23.45 35.78 7.82
C THR A 39 23.63 37.05 8.66
N GLU A 40 23.27 38.22 8.12
CA GLU A 40 23.27 39.49 8.88
C GLU A 40 22.30 39.45 10.07
N GLY A 41 21.11 38.89 9.87
CA GLY A 41 20.13 38.69 10.94
C GLY A 41 20.65 37.74 12.03
N LEU A 42 21.38 36.68 11.67
CA LEU A 42 22.04 35.80 12.64
C LEU A 42 23.10 36.58 13.45
N LEU A 43 23.93 37.40 12.79
CA LEU A 43 24.98 38.18 13.48
C LEU A 43 24.44 39.17 14.52
N SER A 44 23.20 39.63 14.38
CA SER A 44 22.53 40.50 15.36
C SER A 44 21.99 39.78 16.61
N LYS A 45 22.07 38.44 16.67
CA LYS A 45 21.56 37.62 17.78
C LYS A 45 22.70 37.24 18.75
N GLU A 46 22.33 36.82 19.95
CA GLU A 46 23.28 36.28 20.94
C GLU A 46 23.99 35.04 20.40
N LYS A 47 25.34 35.05 20.48
CA LYS A 47 26.19 34.01 19.88
C LYS A 47 25.83 32.60 20.35
N ASP A 48 25.59 32.42 21.64
CA ASP A 48 25.28 31.11 22.23
C ASP A 48 23.94 30.54 21.74
N LYS A 49 23.01 31.41 21.29
CA LYS A 49 21.70 31.01 20.78
C LYS A 49 21.71 30.61 19.30
N ILE A 50 22.73 31.01 18.55
CA ILE A 50 22.80 30.79 17.08
C ILE A 50 23.89 29.80 16.66
N LEU A 51 24.86 29.49 17.53
CA LEU A 51 26.01 28.65 17.16
C LEU A 51 25.58 27.27 16.64
N GLY A 52 24.65 26.59 17.32
CA GLY A 52 24.10 25.32 16.87
C GLY A 52 23.40 25.43 15.51
N ILE A 53 22.61 26.49 15.30
CA ILE A 53 21.92 26.74 14.02
C ILE A 53 22.91 26.93 12.88
N ILE A 54 23.98 27.73 13.09
CA ILE A 54 25.02 27.95 12.09
C ILE A 54 25.71 26.63 11.70
N PHE A 55 26.08 25.81 12.69
CA PHE A 55 26.71 24.52 12.41
C PHE A 55 25.76 23.55 11.69
N LEU A 56 24.48 23.55 12.04
CA LEU A 56 23.47 22.72 11.38
C LEU A 56 23.29 23.13 9.91
N GLU A 57 23.10 24.42 9.65
CA GLU A 57 22.96 24.94 8.28
C GLU A 57 24.21 24.65 7.44
N ARG A 58 25.39 24.87 8.02
CA ARG A 58 26.66 24.61 7.36
C ARG A 58 26.85 23.13 7.05
N PHE A 59 26.63 22.26 8.03
CA PHE A 59 26.73 20.82 7.86
C PHE A 59 25.76 20.33 6.78
N LEU A 60 24.55 20.88 6.74
CA LEU A 60 23.56 20.50 5.73
C LEU A 60 23.98 20.94 4.33
N LEU A 61 24.43 22.17 4.16
CA LEU A 61 24.91 22.70 2.87
C LEU A 61 26.11 21.92 2.32
N GLU A 62 27.03 21.49 3.19
CA GLU A 62 28.17 20.63 2.83
C GLU A 62 27.75 19.22 2.41
N ASN A 63 26.52 18.83 2.74
CA ASN A 63 25.97 17.51 2.45
C ASN A 63 24.80 17.54 1.45
N ILE A 64 24.76 18.56 0.59
CA ILE A 64 23.84 18.63 -0.55
C ILE A 64 24.65 18.64 -1.85
N GLU A 65 24.35 17.71 -2.75
CA GLU A 65 25.00 17.61 -4.06
C GLU A 65 23.95 17.38 -5.15
N GLY A 66 23.87 18.30 -6.12
CA GLY A 66 22.98 18.16 -7.28
C GLY A 66 21.49 18.06 -6.92
N GLY A 67 21.05 18.68 -5.82
CA GLY A 67 19.68 18.63 -5.32
C GLY A 67 19.35 17.37 -4.51
N PHE A 68 20.34 16.55 -4.17
CA PHE A 68 20.20 15.37 -3.32
C PHE A 68 20.90 15.56 -1.99
N PHE A 69 20.40 14.88 -0.96
CA PHE A 69 21.16 14.69 0.28
C PHE A 69 22.30 13.70 0.04
N SER A 70 23.47 13.97 0.61
CA SER A 70 24.65 13.13 0.45
C SER A 70 24.54 11.83 1.25
N SER A 71 25.27 10.79 0.86
CA SER A 71 25.44 9.59 1.67
C SER A 71 26.08 9.87 3.03
N ASN A 72 26.87 10.93 3.16
CA ASN A 72 27.54 11.30 4.41
C ASN A 72 26.55 11.85 5.44
N LEU A 73 25.57 12.65 5.01
CA LEU A 73 24.46 13.03 5.89
C LEU A 73 23.66 11.80 6.31
N LEU A 74 23.36 10.87 5.40
CA LEU A 74 22.66 9.65 5.77
C LEU A 74 23.44 8.82 6.80
N ARG A 75 24.78 8.73 6.68
CA ARG A 75 25.67 8.09 7.67
C ARG A 75 25.52 8.73 9.04
N ALA A 76 25.56 10.07 9.09
CA ALA A 76 25.40 10.81 10.33
C ALA A 76 24.05 10.51 10.99
N LEU A 77 22.96 10.54 10.22
CA LEU A 77 21.63 10.22 10.76
C LEU A 77 21.53 8.77 11.23
N ALA A 78 22.11 7.82 10.48
CA ALA A 78 22.09 6.40 10.80
C ALA A 78 22.99 5.98 11.99
N THR A 79 23.76 6.91 12.58
CA THR A 79 24.46 6.64 13.86
C THR A 79 23.54 6.77 15.07
N LEU A 80 22.39 7.44 14.92
CA LEU A 80 21.41 7.62 15.99
C LEU A 80 20.56 6.38 16.17
N GLU A 81 20.05 5.86 15.05
CA GLU A 81 19.13 4.74 14.96
C GLU A 81 19.14 4.17 13.53
N THR A 82 18.58 2.98 13.35
CA THR A 82 18.38 2.42 12.01
C THR A 82 17.36 3.25 11.24
N VAL A 83 17.68 3.58 9.98
CA VAL A 83 16.79 4.39 9.13
C VAL A 83 16.03 3.46 8.18
N PRO A 84 14.72 3.21 8.39
CA PRO A 84 13.92 2.42 7.49
C PRO A 84 13.59 3.22 6.22
N GLY A 85 13.61 2.56 5.07
CA GLY A 85 13.34 3.20 3.80
C GLY A 85 13.40 2.25 2.62
N TYR A 86 13.48 2.85 1.43
CA TYR A 86 13.61 2.12 0.18
C TYR A 86 14.89 2.54 -0.54
N ALA A 87 15.69 1.56 -0.93
CA ALA A 87 16.78 1.76 -1.86
C ALA A 87 16.23 1.73 -3.29
N PHE A 88 16.47 2.81 -4.03
CA PHE A 88 16.03 2.96 -5.42
C PHE A 88 17.18 2.85 -6.39
N SER A 89 16.98 2.08 -7.45
CA SER A 89 17.81 2.12 -8.65
C SER A 89 16.99 2.65 -9.82
N PHE A 90 17.46 3.75 -10.42
CA PHE A 90 16.82 4.39 -11.56
C PHE A 90 17.65 4.19 -12.84
N GLN A 91 16.96 4.06 -13.98
CA GLN A 91 17.58 4.16 -15.30
C GLN A 91 17.33 5.57 -15.87
N GLY A 92 18.18 6.57 -15.54
CA GLY A 92 18.10 7.92 -16.12
C GLY A 92 18.41 9.08 -15.16
N LYS A 93 18.46 10.31 -15.69
CA LYS A 93 18.84 11.54 -14.96
C LYS A 93 17.66 12.36 -14.40
N THR A 94 16.42 12.03 -14.74
CA THR A 94 15.26 12.81 -14.26
C THR A 94 14.72 12.21 -12.97
N PHE A 95 14.82 12.96 -11.88
CA PHE A 95 14.40 12.48 -10.57
C PHE A 95 13.03 13.05 -10.19
N PRO A 96 12.27 12.30 -9.38
CA PRO A 96 11.01 12.80 -8.83
C PRO A 96 11.23 14.07 -8.00
N LYS A 97 10.18 14.87 -7.80
CA LYS A 97 10.10 16.04 -6.91
C LYS A 97 10.33 15.74 -5.40
N TYR A 98 10.99 14.64 -5.08
CA TYR A 98 11.03 14.03 -3.76
C TYR A 98 12.46 14.02 -3.19
N PRO A 99 12.61 14.11 -1.86
CA PRO A 99 13.92 14.16 -1.19
C PRO A 99 14.62 12.80 -1.17
N PHE A 100 15.55 12.58 -2.08
CA PHE A 100 16.40 11.39 -2.06
C PHE A 100 17.76 11.66 -1.44
N PHE A 101 18.27 10.65 -0.75
CA PHE A 101 19.69 10.52 -0.45
C PHE A 101 20.38 9.82 -1.63
N ARG A 102 21.48 10.39 -2.13
CA ARG A 102 22.30 9.76 -3.17
C ARG A 102 23.36 8.87 -2.53
N LEU A 103 23.30 7.57 -2.81
CA LEU A 103 24.26 6.58 -2.28
C LEU A 103 25.46 6.37 -3.23
N ASN A 104 25.20 6.34 -4.54
CA ASN A 104 26.22 6.32 -5.59
C ASN A 104 25.62 6.83 -6.93
N SER A 105 26.26 6.56 -8.06
CA SER A 105 25.84 7.06 -9.38
C SER A 105 24.40 6.71 -9.77
N ASN A 106 23.93 5.49 -9.45
CA ASN A 106 22.62 4.97 -9.87
C ASN A 106 21.77 4.42 -8.71
N LEU A 107 22.20 4.66 -7.47
CA LEU A 107 21.56 4.15 -6.26
C LEU A 107 21.21 5.31 -5.33
N TYR A 108 19.96 5.32 -4.91
CA TYR A 108 19.35 6.35 -4.09
C TYR A 108 18.65 5.70 -2.92
N PHE A 109 18.38 6.47 -1.88
CA PHE A 109 17.64 6.01 -0.71
C PHE A 109 16.56 7.03 -0.33
N TYR A 110 15.38 6.51 -0.05
CA TYR A 110 14.23 7.28 0.42
C TYR A 110 13.82 6.79 1.82
N PRO A 111 14.18 7.54 2.88
CA PRO A 111 13.72 7.25 4.23
C PRO A 111 12.21 7.38 4.38
N LEU A 112 11.61 6.53 5.22
CA LEU A 112 10.17 6.58 5.49
C LEU A 112 9.74 7.83 6.26
N PHE A 113 10.63 8.46 7.02
CA PHE A 113 10.30 9.68 7.78
C PHE A 113 9.91 10.87 6.90
N PHE A 114 10.24 10.86 5.60
CA PHE A 114 9.75 11.88 4.67
C PHE A 114 8.24 11.74 4.38
N GLY A 115 7.63 10.59 4.65
CA GLY A 115 6.24 10.30 4.30
C GLY A 115 6.02 10.18 2.79
N LYS A 116 4.77 10.25 2.33
CA LYS A 116 4.37 10.28 0.90
C LYS A 116 4.94 9.14 0.03
N ILE A 117 5.32 8.01 0.63
CA ILE A 117 5.95 6.90 -0.10
C ILE A 117 5.01 6.27 -1.14
N SER A 118 3.72 6.16 -0.82
CA SER A 118 2.71 5.64 -1.74
C SER A 118 2.53 6.55 -2.95
N GLU A 119 2.48 7.88 -2.73
CA GLU A 119 2.42 8.87 -3.80
C GLU A 119 3.66 8.79 -4.71
N LEU A 120 4.85 8.66 -4.13
CA LEU A 120 6.09 8.50 -4.88
C LEU A 120 6.04 7.29 -5.82
N PHE A 121 5.58 6.13 -5.34
CA PHE A 121 5.47 4.93 -6.17
C PHE A 121 4.44 5.09 -7.28
N VAL A 122 3.26 5.62 -6.95
CA VAL A 122 2.21 5.92 -7.95
C VAL A 122 2.74 6.86 -9.02
N ASP A 123 3.40 7.95 -8.65
CA ASP A 123 4.00 8.91 -9.59
C ASP A 123 5.02 8.26 -10.52
N LEU A 124 5.86 7.36 -9.99
CA LEU A 124 6.88 6.65 -10.76
C LEU A 124 6.26 5.66 -11.76
N TRP A 125 5.27 4.87 -11.33
CA TRP A 125 4.57 3.92 -12.20
C TRP A 125 3.75 4.63 -13.29
N ARG A 126 3.08 5.74 -12.96
CA ARG A 126 2.32 6.57 -13.91
C ARG A 126 3.20 7.12 -15.02
N LYS A 127 4.41 7.59 -14.68
CA LYS A 127 5.39 8.11 -15.64
C LYS A 127 6.09 7.00 -16.43
N ASN A 128 5.71 5.74 -16.22
CA ASN A 128 6.31 4.55 -16.82
C ASN A 128 7.85 4.53 -16.69
N LYS A 129 8.38 5.08 -15.60
CA LYS A 129 9.83 5.10 -15.34
C LYS A 129 10.28 3.69 -14.95
N SER A 130 11.38 3.23 -15.55
CA SER A 130 12.04 2.00 -15.14
C SER A 130 12.78 2.26 -13.83
N PHE A 131 12.33 1.61 -12.75
CA PHE A 131 12.98 1.66 -11.45
C PHE A 131 12.88 0.31 -10.73
N LEU A 132 13.78 0.13 -9.77
CA LEU A 132 13.69 -0.90 -8.75
C LEU A 132 13.72 -0.22 -7.40
N ALA A 133 12.81 -0.61 -6.51
CA ALA A 133 12.80 -0.15 -5.13
C ALA A 133 12.76 -1.33 -4.16
N LEU A 134 13.73 -1.40 -3.27
CA LEU A 134 13.89 -2.46 -2.30
C LEU A 134 13.79 -1.89 -0.90
N TYR A 135 12.88 -2.43 -0.07
CA TYR A 135 12.84 -2.08 1.34
C TYR A 135 14.13 -2.53 2.04
N CYS A 136 14.73 -1.61 2.80
CA CYS A 136 15.86 -1.89 3.66
C CYS A 136 15.88 -0.97 4.89
N GLU A 137 16.59 -1.41 5.92
CA GLU A 137 16.88 -0.64 7.12
C GLU A 137 18.38 -0.39 7.12
N LEU A 138 18.78 0.88 7.02
CA LEU A 138 20.18 1.27 6.94
C LEU A 138 20.71 1.61 8.34
N SER A 139 21.84 1.00 8.70
CA SER A 139 22.63 1.31 9.90
C SER A 139 23.95 2.02 9.53
N GLN A 140 24.66 2.48 10.56
CA GLN A 140 25.91 3.24 10.46
C GLN A 140 26.99 2.62 9.56
N ASP A 141 27.08 1.29 9.46
CA ASP A 141 28.25 0.63 8.87
C ASP A 141 28.33 0.67 7.33
N PHE A 142 27.28 1.03 6.60
CA PHE A 142 27.25 1.07 5.12
C PHE A 142 27.82 -0.18 4.41
N SER A 143 28.06 -1.27 5.14
CA SER A 143 28.76 -2.49 4.74
C SER A 143 27.95 -3.36 3.77
N ASN A 144 26.76 -2.89 3.42
CA ASN A 144 25.76 -3.63 2.68
C ASN A 144 25.49 -3.08 1.27
N LEU A 145 26.22 -2.08 0.75
CA LEU A 145 25.93 -1.55 -0.60
C LEU A 145 26.06 -2.62 -1.69
N GLU A 146 27.07 -3.50 -1.61
CA GLU A 146 27.23 -4.62 -2.55
C GLU A 146 26.13 -5.67 -2.39
N ASN A 147 25.76 -5.99 -1.14
CA ASN A 147 24.62 -6.89 -0.91
C ASN A 147 23.30 -6.27 -1.39
N LEU A 148 23.09 -4.98 -1.17
CA LEU A 148 21.91 -4.24 -1.63
C LEU A 148 21.82 -4.26 -3.15
N LYS A 149 22.94 -4.10 -3.87
CA LYS A 149 23.00 -4.31 -5.33
C LYS A 149 22.66 -5.76 -5.71
N ARG A 150 23.15 -6.76 -4.97
CA ARG A 150 22.81 -8.18 -5.21
C ARG A 150 21.32 -8.44 -4.99
N GLU A 151 20.74 -7.90 -3.92
CA GLU A 151 19.31 -8.02 -3.61
C GLU A 151 18.44 -7.29 -4.64
N LEU A 152 18.83 -6.08 -5.08
CA LEU A 152 18.16 -5.37 -6.18
C LEU A 152 18.22 -6.15 -7.50
N ASN A 153 19.35 -6.80 -7.78
CA ASN A 153 19.47 -7.67 -8.96
C ASN A 153 18.57 -8.91 -8.84
N LEU A 154 18.45 -9.50 -7.65
CA LEU A 154 17.51 -10.60 -7.40
C LEU A 154 16.06 -10.13 -7.57
N GLN A 155 15.69 -8.99 -6.97
CA GLN A 155 14.38 -8.37 -7.13
C GLN A 155 14.02 -8.21 -8.62
N ARG A 156 14.96 -7.71 -9.44
CA ARG A 156 14.78 -7.57 -10.89
C ARG A 156 14.47 -8.91 -11.56
N LYS A 157 15.20 -9.98 -11.19
CA LYS A 157 14.99 -11.33 -11.73
C LYS A 157 13.62 -11.89 -11.35
N LEU A 158 13.19 -11.64 -10.11
CA LEU A 158 11.86 -12.00 -9.63
C LEU A 158 10.74 -11.16 -10.28
N GLY A 159 11.07 -10.13 -11.06
CA GLY A 159 10.11 -9.33 -11.82
C GLY A 159 9.44 -8.20 -11.04
N PHE A 160 9.94 -7.87 -9.85
CA PHE A 160 9.41 -6.80 -9.01
C PHE A 160 9.98 -5.43 -9.41
N SER A 161 9.12 -4.43 -9.52
CA SER A 161 9.51 -3.01 -9.53
C SER A 161 9.65 -2.46 -8.11
N ARG A 162 8.86 -2.95 -7.15
CA ARG A 162 8.90 -2.62 -5.73
C ARG A 162 8.86 -3.89 -4.90
N LEU A 163 9.80 -4.05 -3.99
CA LEU A 163 9.78 -5.13 -2.99
C LEU A 163 9.69 -4.54 -1.59
N ASN A 164 8.50 -4.61 -0.99
CA ASN A 164 8.27 -4.13 0.37
C ASN A 164 8.76 -5.14 1.42
N ARG A 165 8.70 -4.75 2.70
CA ARG A 165 9.11 -5.59 3.83
C ARG A 165 8.37 -6.93 3.86
N ARG A 166 7.04 -6.92 3.74
CA ARG A 166 6.19 -8.11 3.76
C ARG A 166 6.56 -9.11 2.66
N ALA A 167 6.75 -8.65 1.42
CA ALA A 167 7.17 -9.49 0.31
C ALA A 167 8.56 -10.09 0.55
N LYS A 168 9.50 -9.29 1.05
CA LYS A 168 10.86 -9.75 1.39
C LYS A 168 10.84 -10.83 2.47
N GLU A 169 9.99 -10.68 3.49
CA GLU A 169 9.80 -11.68 4.55
C GLU A 169 9.19 -12.98 4.01
N ARG A 170 8.17 -12.88 3.15
CA ARG A 170 7.52 -14.05 2.51
C ARG A 170 8.47 -14.81 1.57
N LEU A 171 9.42 -14.12 0.95
CA LEU A 171 10.37 -14.68 0.00
C LEU A 171 11.78 -14.86 0.60
N LYS A 172 11.92 -14.79 1.93
CA LYS A 172 13.23 -14.73 2.62
C LYS A 172 14.17 -15.88 2.26
N ASP A 173 13.63 -17.07 2.02
CA ASP A 173 14.39 -18.28 1.68
C ASP A 173 15.06 -18.17 0.30
N ILE A 174 14.44 -17.44 -0.64
CA ILE A 174 15.05 -17.14 -1.96
C ILE A 174 16.25 -16.18 -1.78
N PHE A 175 16.10 -15.18 -0.92
CA PHE A 175 17.20 -14.26 -0.57
C PHE A 175 18.32 -14.99 0.17
N GLU A 176 17.99 -15.97 0.99
CA GLU A 176 18.97 -16.82 1.67
C GLU A 176 19.76 -17.69 0.68
N LEU A 177 19.10 -18.36 -0.25
CA LEU A 177 19.76 -19.09 -1.34
C LEU A 177 20.71 -18.19 -2.15
N GLN A 178 20.33 -16.92 -2.37
CA GLN A 178 21.17 -15.94 -3.03
C GLN A 178 22.39 -15.55 -2.19
N ARG A 179 22.23 -15.39 -0.86
CA ARG A 179 23.34 -15.10 0.07
C ARG A 179 24.32 -16.27 0.16
N ARG A 180 23.83 -17.51 0.17
CA ARG A 180 24.64 -18.74 0.17
C ARG A 180 25.31 -19.04 -1.18
N GLY A 181 25.01 -18.26 -2.23
CA GLY A 181 25.54 -18.48 -3.58
C GLY A 181 24.93 -19.69 -4.31
N GLU A 182 23.88 -20.28 -3.76
CA GLU A 182 23.26 -21.50 -4.26
C GLU A 182 22.20 -21.26 -5.34
N LEU A 183 21.64 -20.05 -5.40
CA LEU A 183 20.51 -19.75 -6.29
C LEU A 183 20.84 -19.99 -7.78
N SER A 184 22.06 -19.67 -8.22
CA SER A 184 22.52 -19.93 -9.61
C SER A 184 22.57 -21.43 -9.95
N ARG A 185 22.82 -22.30 -8.97
CA ARG A 185 22.76 -23.76 -9.15
C ARG A 185 21.31 -24.21 -9.31
N TRP A 186 20.39 -23.68 -8.50
CA TRP A 186 18.96 -23.98 -8.60
C TRP A 186 18.37 -23.60 -9.96
N TYR A 187 18.63 -22.37 -10.45
CA TYR A 187 18.16 -21.97 -11.79
C TYR A 187 18.66 -22.89 -12.91
N ARG A 188 19.91 -23.35 -12.83
CA ARG A 188 20.44 -24.34 -13.78
C ARG A 188 19.75 -25.70 -13.66
N ALA A 189 19.41 -26.14 -12.46
CA ALA A 189 18.74 -27.41 -12.25
C ALA A 189 17.29 -27.39 -12.78
N LEU A 190 16.62 -26.23 -12.75
CA LEU A 190 15.26 -26.01 -13.23
C LEU A 190 15.10 -25.99 -14.76
N SER A 191 16.18 -26.09 -15.54
CA SER A 191 16.13 -26.00 -17.02
C SER A 191 15.70 -27.29 -17.73
N ASN A 192 15.62 -28.41 -17.00
CA ASN A 192 15.48 -29.77 -17.52
C ASN A 192 14.20 -30.43 -16.97
N LYS A 193 13.62 -31.41 -17.66
CA LYS A 193 12.41 -32.21 -17.30
C LYS A 193 12.36 -32.65 -15.83
N LYS A 194 11.93 -31.72 -14.98
CA LYS A 194 11.92 -31.79 -13.52
C LYS A 194 10.59 -31.25 -12.99
N ILE A 195 10.28 -31.65 -11.77
CA ILE A 195 9.20 -31.13 -10.97
C ILE A 195 9.83 -30.32 -9.84
N PHE A 196 9.45 -29.06 -9.75
CA PHE A 196 9.82 -28.16 -8.66
C PHE A 196 8.66 -28.08 -7.68
N LEU A 197 8.93 -28.37 -6.41
CA LEU A 197 7.94 -28.33 -5.34
C LEU A 197 8.26 -27.22 -4.36
N VAL A 198 7.21 -26.57 -3.88
CA VAL A 198 7.27 -25.58 -2.82
C VAL A 198 6.24 -25.94 -1.74
N SER A 199 6.66 -26.00 -0.48
CA SER A 199 5.79 -26.28 0.66
C SER A 199 6.26 -25.54 1.91
N GLU A 200 5.38 -25.36 2.90
CA GLU A 200 5.75 -24.79 4.22
C GLU A 200 6.19 -25.89 5.20
N LYS A 201 5.60 -27.09 5.12
CA LYS A 201 6.03 -28.25 5.92
C LYS A 201 6.93 -29.16 5.10
N SER A 202 7.80 -29.90 5.77
CA SER A 202 8.65 -30.91 5.12
C SER A 202 7.83 -31.98 4.41
N LEU A 203 8.36 -32.49 3.31
CA LEU A 203 7.76 -33.64 2.64
C LEU A 203 8.00 -34.93 3.46
N PRO A 204 7.13 -35.95 3.32
CA PRO A 204 7.35 -37.26 3.93
C PRO A 204 8.73 -37.85 3.59
N GLU A 205 9.35 -38.56 4.54
CA GLU A 205 10.68 -39.16 4.36
C GLU A 205 10.78 -40.11 3.16
N SER A 206 9.68 -40.80 2.85
CA SER A 206 9.57 -41.67 1.67
C SER A 206 9.77 -40.93 0.35
N LEU A 207 9.52 -39.61 0.31
CA LEU A 207 9.76 -38.75 -0.83
C LEU A 207 11.12 -38.06 -0.75
N THR A 208 11.52 -37.56 0.43
CA THR A 208 12.80 -36.85 0.56
C THR A 208 14.01 -37.75 0.34
N SER A 209 13.91 -39.04 0.70
CA SER A 209 14.93 -40.06 0.40
C SER A 209 15.19 -40.29 -1.09
N LEU A 210 14.24 -39.92 -1.97
CA LEU A 210 14.39 -40.01 -3.43
C LEU A 210 15.10 -38.79 -4.04
N ILE A 211 15.37 -37.76 -3.23
CA ILE A 211 15.90 -36.47 -3.67
C ILE A 211 17.40 -36.43 -3.38
N ARG A 212 18.19 -35.99 -4.35
CA ARG A 212 19.63 -35.79 -4.12
C ARG A 212 19.82 -34.64 -3.12
N PRO A 213 20.76 -34.73 -2.16
CA PRO A 213 20.95 -33.70 -1.12
C PRO A 213 21.14 -32.28 -1.64
N ASN A 214 21.66 -32.12 -2.86
CA ASN A 214 21.88 -30.84 -3.52
C ASN A 214 20.68 -30.27 -4.30
N LEU A 215 19.52 -30.95 -4.24
CA LEU A 215 18.26 -30.61 -4.92
C LEU A 215 17.11 -30.40 -3.93
N TYR A 216 17.46 -30.04 -2.71
CA TYR A 216 16.54 -29.79 -1.63
C TYR A 216 17.07 -28.65 -0.75
N PHE A 217 16.16 -27.82 -0.27
CA PHE A 217 16.40 -26.75 0.69
C PHE A 217 15.23 -26.74 1.68
N GLU A 218 15.54 -26.62 2.97
CA GLU A 218 14.55 -26.53 4.05
C GLU A 218 14.75 -25.23 4.81
N GLY A 219 13.64 -24.52 5.01
CA GLY A 219 13.59 -23.18 5.59
C GLY A 219 12.16 -22.86 6.05
N ALA A 220 11.71 -21.62 5.90
CA ALA A 220 10.28 -21.34 6.06
C ALA A 220 9.47 -21.79 4.83
N LEU A 221 10.09 -21.68 3.66
CA LEU A 221 9.68 -22.36 2.44
C LEU A 221 10.69 -23.44 2.11
N ASN A 222 10.16 -24.63 1.88
CA ASN A 222 10.93 -25.79 1.47
C ASN A 222 10.87 -25.90 -0.04
N PHE A 223 12.03 -26.14 -0.65
CA PHE A 223 12.18 -26.27 -2.09
C PHE A 223 12.71 -27.65 -2.42
N TYR A 224 12.07 -28.34 -3.35
CA TYR A 224 12.47 -29.68 -3.76
C TYR A 224 12.47 -29.81 -5.27
N LEU A 225 13.44 -30.55 -5.83
CA LEU A 225 13.49 -30.83 -7.27
C LEU A 225 13.57 -32.33 -7.56
N LEU A 226 12.55 -32.85 -8.24
CA LEU A 226 12.45 -34.27 -8.60
C LEU A 226 12.49 -34.48 -10.12
N PRO A 227 12.94 -35.64 -10.61
CA PRO A 227 12.73 -36.04 -12.00
C PRO A 227 11.24 -36.10 -12.36
N GLU A 228 10.85 -35.60 -13.53
CA GLU A 228 9.43 -35.57 -13.93
C GLU A 228 8.79 -36.95 -14.02
N LYS A 229 9.57 -38.01 -14.30
CA LYS A 229 9.13 -39.41 -14.25
C LYS A 229 8.60 -39.88 -12.88
N LYS A 230 8.85 -39.12 -11.81
CA LYS A 230 8.37 -39.41 -10.44
C LYS A 230 7.06 -38.68 -10.11
N PHE A 231 6.42 -38.03 -11.08
CA PHE A 231 5.18 -37.27 -10.87
C PHE A 231 4.06 -38.12 -10.27
N GLU A 232 3.78 -39.29 -10.84
CA GLU A 232 2.67 -40.15 -10.37
C GLU A 232 2.93 -40.67 -8.94
N ASP A 233 4.15 -41.11 -8.66
CA ASP A 233 4.58 -41.53 -7.32
C ASP A 233 4.36 -40.41 -6.30
N LEU A 234 4.74 -39.18 -6.66
CA LEU A 234 4.59 -37.98 -5.83
C LEU A 234 3.12 -37.67 -5.53
N ILE A 235 2.25 -37.60 -6.55
CA ILE A 235 0.83 -37.29 -6.36
C ILE A 235 0.16 -38.34 -5.47
N LYS A 236 0.50 -39.62 -5.64
CA LYS A 236 0.00 -40.72 -4.80
C LYS A 236 0.42 -40.55 -3.34
N SER A 237 1.68 -40.23 -3.08
CA SER A 237 2.19 -40.00 -1.72
C SER A 237 1.61 -38.77 -1.03
N LEU A 238 1.27 -37.73 -1.80
CA LEU A 238 0.71 -36.49 -1.24
C LEU A 238 -0.81 -36.52 -1.05
N LYS A 239 -1.52 -37.52 -1.62
CA LYS A 239 -2.99 -37.59 -1.61
C LYS A 239 -3.62 -37.48 -0.22
N ASN A 240 -2.94 -37.97 0.82
CA ASN A 240 -3.42 -37.96 2.21
C ASN A 240 -2.63 -36.99 3.10
N SER A 241 -1.82 -36.11 2.52
CA SER A 241 -1.04 -35.14 3.29
C SER A 241 -1.89 -33.93 3.65
N GLU A 242 -1.85 -33.51 4.92
CA GLU A 242 -2.36 -32.20 5.35
C GLU A 242 -1.43 -31.04 4.95
N ASN A 243 -0.35 -31.33 4.22
CA ASN A 243 0.57 -30.32 3.74
C ASN A 243 0.05 -29.67 2.47
N PHE A 244 0.14 -28.35 2.39
CA PHE A 244 -0.07 -27.62 1.15
C PHE A 244 1.21 -27.66 0.31
N VAL A 245 1.08 -28.08 -0.95
CA VAL A 245 2.22 -28.22 -1.87
C VAL A 245 1.88 -27.59 -3.22
N GLY A 246 2.70 -26.62 -3.62
CA GLY A 246 2.72 -26.08 -4.97
C GLY A 246 3.66 -26.87 -5.87
N ILE A 247 3.18 -27.29 -7.04
CA ILE A 247 3.94 -28.11 -7.99
C ILE A 247 4.12 -27.36 -9.31
N VAL A 248 5.36 -27.21 -9.76
CA VAL A 248 5.71 -26.62 -11.06
C VAL A 248 6.43 -27.66 -11.91
N LYS A 249 5.81 -28.08 -13.02
CA LYS A 249 6.51 -28.83 -14.07
C LYS A 249 7.37 -27.86 -14.86
N THR A 250 8.68 -28.06 -14.84
CA THR A 250 9.66 -27.16 -15.49
C THR A 250 9.50 -27.05 -17.00
N SER A 251 8.85 -28.03 -17.64
CA SER A 251 8.44 -27.98 -19.05
C SER A 251 7.55 -26.77 -19.36
N LEU A 252 6.64 -26.42 -18.44
CA LEU A 252 5.70 -25.30 -18.58
C LEU A 252 6.42 -23.94 -18.60
N LEU A 253 7.61 -23.82 -18.01
CA LEU A 253 8.35 -22.55 -17.91
C LEU A 253 8.81 -22.00 -19.27
N LYS A 254 8.74 -22.81 -20.33
CA LYS A 254 9.08 -22.41 -21.72
C LYS A 254 7.85 -22.04 -22.55
N GLU A 255 6.66 -22.31 -22.03
CA GLU A 255 5.38 -22.17 -22.73
C GLU A 255 4.62 -20.93 -22.23
N GLU A 256 3.76 -20.35 -23.07
CA GLU A 256 2.82 -19.33 -22.60
C GLU A 256 1.75 -20.01 -21.72
N PRO A 257 1.31 -19.39 -20.61
CA PRO A 257 1.61 -18.03 -20.16
C PRO A 257 2.71 -17.94 -19.08
N PHE A 258 3.63 -18.90 -18.99
CA PHE A 258 4.66 -18.90 -17.93
C PHE A 258 6.05 -18.46 -18.41
N LYS A 259 6.27 -18.47 -19.72
CA LYS A 259 7.53 -18.08 -20.35
C LYS A 259 8.09 -16.78 -19.78
N GLY A 260 9.32 -16.83 -19.29
CA GLY A 260 10.03 -15.66 -18.75
C GLY A 260 9.62 -15.22 -17.34
N LEU A 261 8.73 -15.93 -16.66
CA LEU A 261 8.45 -15.72 -15.23
C LEU A 261 9.44 -16.51 -14.37
N ASP A 262 9.68 -16.00 -13.16
CA ASP A 262 10.59 -16.63 -12.24
C ASP A 262 10.01 -17.94 -11.65
N PRO A 263 10.75 -19.07 -11.73
CA PRO A 263 10.24 -20.36 -11.23
C PRO A 263 10.00 -20.41 -9.73
N PHE A 264 10.79 -19.70 -8.91
CA PHE A 264 10.56 -19.66 -7.46
C PHE A 264 9.29 -18.88 -7.14
N LEU A 265 9.08 -17.76 -7.82
CA LEU A 265 7.87 -16.97 -7.67
C LEU A 265 6.61 -17.73 -8.14
N LEU A 266 6.71 -18.46 -9.26
CA LEU A 266 5.64 -19.35 -9.71
C LEU A 266 5.38 -20.50 -8.72
N GLY A 267 6.43 -21.10 -8.16
CA GLY A 267 6.30 -22.14 -7.15
C GLY A 267 5.60 -21.62 -5.89
N TYR A 268 5.98 -20.44 -5.40
CA TYR A 268 5.32 -19.78 -4.28
C TYR A 268 3.85 -19.45 -4.59
N ALA A 269 3.56 -18.88 -5.76
CA ALA A 269 2.18 -18.61 -6.17
C ALA A 269 1.33 -19.89 -6.29
N THR A 270 1.91 -20.99 -6.76
CA THR A 270 1.24 -22.29 -6.85
C THR A 270 0.92 -22.85 -5.46
N LEU A 271 1.84 -22.69 -4.50
CA LEU A 271 1.60 -23.05 -3.10
C LEU A 271 0.47 -22.20 -2.48
N GLU A 272 0.49 -20.88 -2.68
CA GLU A 272 -0.57 -20.00 -2.20
C GLU A 272 -1.92 -20.30 -2.88
N HIS A 273 -1.91 -20.71 -4.15
CA HIS A 273 -3.12 -21.19 -4.83
C HIS A 273 -3.66 -22.46 -4.16
N ALA A 274 -2.80 -23.44 -3.83
CA ALA A 274 -3.20 -24.63 -3.07
C ALA A 274 -3.91 -24.26 -1.75
N LYS A 275 -3.30 -23.34 -0.99
CA LYS A 275 -3.82 -22.84 0.29
C LYS A 275 -5.17 -22.14 0.14
N ARG A 276 -5.28 -21.17 -0.77
CA ARG A 276 -6.53 -20.40 -1.01
C ARG A 276 -7.66 -21.29 -1.51
N ALA A 277 -7.35 -22.31 -2.29
CA ALA A 277 -8.34 -23.26 -2.80
C ALA A 277 -8.71 -24.36 -1.77
N GLY A 278 -8.04 -24.42 -0.61
CA GLY A 278 -8.21 -25.51 0.36
C GLY A 278 -7.81 -26.89 -0.20
N LYS A 279 -6.93 -26.91 -1.22
CA LYS A 279 -6.47 -28.13 -1.88
C LYS A 279 -5.07 -28.46 -1.39
N GLY A 280 -4.86 -29.63 -0.78
CA GLY A 280 -3.53 -30.03 -0.28
C GLY A 280 -2.43 -29.96 -1.36
N VAL A 281 -2.74 -30.27 -2.61
CA VAL A 281 -1.78 -30.15 -3.72
C VAL A 281 -2.38 -29.33 -4.85
N HIS A 282 -1.58 -28.43 -5.41
CA HIS A 282 -1.94 -27.71 -6.62
C HIS A 282 -0.81 -27.74 -7.65
N LEU A 283 -1.18 -28.01 -8.91
CA LEU A 283 -0.26 -27.99 -10.06
C LEU A 283 -0.39 -26.65 -10.77
N LEU A 284 0.73 -26.03 -11.11
CA LEU A 284 0.77 -24.78 -11.85
C LEU A 284 -0.13 -24.84 -13.09
N ASP A 285 -1.15 -23.99 -13.11
CA ASP A 285 -2.06 -23.78 -14.23
C ASP A 285 -2.19 -22.28 -14.55
N GLY A 286 -2.93 -21.94 -15.61
CA GLY A 286 -3.10 -20.56 -16.04
C GLY A 286 -3.82 -19.69 -15.00
N PHE A 287 -4.69 -20.26 -14.16
CA PHE A 287 -5.38 -19.54 -13.10
C PHE A 287 -4.44 -19.14 -11.96
N THR A 288 -3.37 -19.91 -11.72
CA THR A 288 -2.31 -19.52 -10.76
C THR A 288 -1.69 -18.15 -11.06
N LEU A 289 -1.74 -17.65 -12.30
CA LEU A 289 -1.31 -16.28 -12.59
C LEU A 289 -2.22 -15.23 -11.97
N HIS A 290 -3.52 -15.48 -11.81
CA HIS A 290 -4.41 -14.61 -11.05
C HIS A 290 -3.94 -14.52 -9.60
N VAL A 291 -3.66 -15.67 -8.96
CA VAL A 291 -3.13 -15.72 -7.59
C VAL A 291 -1.78 -15.00 -7.47
N LEU A 292 -0.89 -15.15 -8.45
CA LEU A 292 0.37 -14.40 -8.47
C LEU A 292 0.13 -12.89 -8.56
N ALA A 293 -0.82 -12.44 -9.38
CA ALA A 293 -1.18 -11.04 -9.48
C ALA A 293 -1.78 -10.48 -8.17
N ASP A 294 -2.62 -11.27 -7.48
CA ASP A 294 -3.15 -10.93 -6.15
C ASP A 294 -2.01 -10.75 -5.14
N LEU A 295 -1.06 -11.69 -5.10
CA LEU A 295 0.09 -11.61 -4.21
C LEU A 295 0.91 -10.34 -4.46
N LEU A 296 1.15 -10.00 -5.73
CA LEU A 296 1.86 -8.77 -6.11
C LEU A 296 1.06 -7.51 -5.74
N TYR A 297 -0.28 -7.56 -5.84
CA TYR A 297 -1.17 -6.48 -5.41
C TYR A 297 -1.13 -6.28 -3.89
N GLU A 298 -1.23 -7.37 -3.11
CA GLU A 298 -1.10 -7.37 -1.65
C GLU A 298 0.29 -6.94 -1.16
N TRP A 299 1.31 -7.19 -1.96
CA TRP A 299 2.68 -6.69 -1.76
C TRP A 299 2.90 -5.28 -2.31
N GLU A 300 1.83 -4.66 -2.79
CA GLU A 300 1.78 -3.27 -3.25
C GLU A 300 2.75 -2.97 -4.41
N ASP A 301 3.08 -3.97 -5.25
CA ASP A 301 3.75 -3.75 -6.53
C ASP A 301 2.71 -3.69 -7.65
N LEU A 302 2.01 -2.56 -7.73
CA LEU A 302 0.88 -2.38 -8.63
C LEU A 302 1.26 -2.58 -10.11
N LYS A 303 2.50 -2.23 -10.49
CA LYS A 303 2.97 -2.37 -11.87
C LYS A 303 3.24 -3.82 -12.24
N ALA A 304 3.91 -4.58 -11.37
CA ALA A 304 4.13 -6.00 -11.58
C ALA A 304 2.79 -6.75 -11.56
N SER A 305 1.92 -6.45 -10.59
CA SER A 305 0.58 -7.03 -10.47
C SER A 305 -0.25 -6.83 -11.74
N LEU A 306 -0.37 -5.59 -12.24
CA LEU A 306 -1.12 -5.28 -13.45
C LEU A 306 -0.60 -6.05 -14.68
N LYS A 307 0.73 -6.17 -14.81
CA LYS A 307 1.34 -6.95 -15.90
C LYS A 307 0.96 -8.43 -15.82
N ILE A 308 0.88 -9.00 -14.63
CA ILE A 308 0.50 -10.40 -14.44
C ILE A 308 -1.02 -10.59 -14.63
N TYR A 309 -1.88 -9.69 -14.14
CA TYR A 309 -3.33 -9.76 -14.40
C TYR A 309 -3.64 -9.77 -15.90
N GLN A 310 -2.99 -8.89 -16.67
CA GLN A 310 -3.14 -8.85 -18.14
C GLN A 310 -2.76 -10.19 -18.79
N ARG A 311 -1.74 -10.87 -18.25
CA ARG A 311 -1.32 -12.20 -18.71
C ARG A 311 -2.26 -13.32 -18.26
N ALA A 312 -2.86 -13.17 -17.08
CA ALA A 312 -3.82 -14.11 -16.50
C ALA A 312 -5.21 -14.04 -17.16
N LYS A 313 -5.57 -12.90 -17.78
CA LYS A 313 -6.90 -12.62 -18.35
C LYS A 313 -7.49 -13.75 -19.22
N PRO A 314 -6.75 -14.41 -20.13
CA PRO A 314 -7.30 -15.50 -20.95
C PRO A 314 -7.57 -16.81 -20.18
N TYR A 315 -7.02 -16.94 -18.97
CA TYR A 315 -7.03 -18.17 -18.17
C TYR A 315 -7.82 -18.02 -16.88
N THR A 316 -8.39 -16.84 -16.64
CA THR A 316 -9.04 -16.57 -15.37
C THR A 316 -10.41 -17.24 -15.30
N LEU A 317 -10.66 -17.95 -14.19
CA LEU A 317 -11.97 -18.48 -13.82
C LEU A 317 -12.83 -17.44 -13.09
N GLN A 318 -12.25 -16.27 -12.78
CA GLN A 318 -12.85 -15.19 -12.01
C GLN A 318 -12.71 -13.86 -12.76
N PRO A 319 -13.38 -13.72 -13.92
CA PRO A 319 -13.19 -12.59 -14.82
C PRO A 319 -13.73 -11.27 -14.25
N ILE A 320 -14.65 -11.31 -13.29
CA ILE A 320 -15.20 -10.13 -12.62
C ILE A 320 -14.21 -9.63 -11.58
N GLU A 321 -13.72 -10.52 -10.71
CA GLU A 321 -12.71 -10.23 -9.69
C GLU A 321 -11.43 -9.67 -10.32
N LEU A 322 -10.96 -10.29 -11.40
CA LEU A 322 -9.79 -9.79 -12.14
C LEU A 322 -10.03 -8.36 -12.66
N ALA A 323 -11.21 -8.08 -13.22
CA ALA A 323 -11.54 -6.76 -13.74
C ALA A 323 -11.65 -5.71 -12.62
N LEU A 324 -12.20 -6.08 -11.46
CA LEU A 324 -12.25 -5.23 -10.26
C LEU A 324 -10.83 -4.89 -9.78
N SER A 325 -9.94 -5.88 -9.70
CA SER A 325 -8.52 -5.68 -9.33
C SER A 325 -7.73 -4.86 -10.35
N GLU A 326 -7.92 -5.09 -11.65
CA GLU A 326 -7.30 -4.26 -12.69
C GLU A 326 -7.79 -2.81 -12.60
N ALA A 327 -9.09 -2.61 -12.41
CA ALA A 327 -9.69 -1.29 -12.31
C ALA A 327 -9.23 -0.54 -11.05
N SER A 328 -9.08 -1.22 -9.91
CA SER A 328 -8.55 -0.60 -8.69
C SER A 328 -7.10 -0.14 -8.87
N ILE A 329 -6.27 -0.92 -9.58
CA ILE A 329 -4.91 -0.51 -9.94
C ILE A 329 -4.94 0.72 -10.86
N TYR A 330 -5.74 0.70 -11.93
CA TYR A 330 -5.84 1.85 -12.83
C TYR A 330 -6.35 3.11 -12.10
N TYR A 331 -7.31 2.96 -11.19
CA TYR A 331 -7.79 4.05 -10.33
C TYR A 331 -6.69 4.61 -9.44
N ALA A 332 -5.93 3.75 -8.76
CA ALA A 332 -4.78 4.16 -7.94
C ALA A 332 -3.71 4.88 -8.77
N LEU A 333 -3.51 4.47 -10.02
CA LEU A 333 -2.63 5.13 -10.99
C LEU A 333 -3.27 6.37 -11.66
N LYS A 334 -4.47 6.79 -11.25
CA LYS A 334 -5.24 7.90 -11.83
C LYS A 334 -5.44 7.77 -13.35
N ASP A 335 -5.47 6.54 -13.87
CA ASP A 335 -5.84 6.18 -15.25
C ASP A 335 -7.32 5.80 -15.27
N LEU A 336 -8.16 6.78 -14.92
CA LEU A 336 -9.62 6.63 -14.83
C LEU A 336 -10.26 6.10 -16.13
N PRO A 337 -9.80 6.51 -17.34
CA PRO A 337 -10.33 5.96 -18.59
C PRO A 337 -10.16 4.44 -18.71
N ARG A 338 -8.98 3.90 -18.36
CA ARG A 338 -8.77 2.44 -18.39
C ARG A 338 -9.52 1.72 -17.27
N ALA A 339 -9.58 2.31 -16.08
CA ALA A 339 -10.35 1.76 -14.97
C ALA A 339 -11.82 1.56 -15.37
N LYS A 340 -12.47 2.60 -15.93
CA LYS A 340 -13.84 2.51 -16.45
C LYS A 340 -13.98 1.49 -17.57
N LYS A 341 -13.05 1.49 -18.53
CA LYS A 341 -13.13 0.60 -19.70
C LYS A 341 -13.19 -0.86 -19.27
N VAL A 342 -12.28 -1.27 -18.38
CA VAL A 342 -12.20 -2.67 -17.91
C VAL A 342 -13.48 -3.10 -17.19
N LEU A 343 -14.08 -2.22 -16.39
CA LEU A 343 -15.34 -2.50 -15.69
C LEU A 343 -16.54 -2.53 -16.64
N ARG A 344 -16.64 -1.56 -17.57
CA ARG A 344 -17.73 -1.52 -18.56
C ARG A 344 -17.73 -2.74 -19.48
N GLU A 345 -16.57 -3.29 -19.83
CA GLU A 345 -16.44 -4.55 -20.59
C GLU A 345 -17.13 -5.74 -19.89
N LYS A 346 -17.43 -5.65 -18.59
CA LYS A 346 -18.12 -6.69 -17.83
C LYS A 346 -19.63 -6.50 -17.70
N LEU A 347 -20.17 -5.37 -18.13
CA LEU A 347 -21.61 -5.09 -18.15
C LEU A 347 -22.26 -5.56 -19.47
N CYS A 348 -22.13 -6.84 -19.83
CA CYS A 348 -22.88 -7.42 -20.96
C CYS A 348 -24.33 -7.62 -20.55
N GLY A 349 -25.30 -7.19 -21.37
CA GLY A 349 -26.74 -7.43 -21.13
C GLY A 349 -27.15 -8.91 -21.12
N CYS A 350 -26.22 -9.81 -21.43
CA CYS A 350 -26.38 -11.27 -21.41
C CYS A 350 -26.07 -11.92 -20.05
N LEU A 351 -25.44 -11.19 -19.13
CA LEU A 351 -25.02 -11.69 -17.81
C LEU A 351 -25.73 -10.93 -16.70
N LYS A 352 -25.96 -11.59 -15.56
CA LYS A 352 -26.40 -10.90 -14.35
C LYS A 352 -25.32 -9.87 -13.97
N GLU A 353 -25.71 -8.60 -13.87
CA GLU A 353 -24.80 -7.53 -13.47
C GLU A 353 -24.28 -7.75 -12.04
N ASP A 354 -22.99 -7.50 -11.82
CA ASP A 354 -22.38 -7.58 -10.50
C ASP A 354 -22.43 -6.20 -9.82
N PRO A 355 -23.03 -6.07 -8.62
CA PRO A 355 -23.14 -4.77 -7.94
C PRO A 355 -21.79 -4.13 -7.65
N ARG A 356 -20.71 -4.93 -7.46
CA ARG A 356 -19.35 -4.41 -7.23
C ARG A 356 -18.85 -3.63 -8.44
N ILE A 357 -19.23 -4.01 -9.66
CA ILE A 357 -18.85 -3.29 -10.87
C ILE A 357 -19.51 -1.90 -10.87
N HIS A 358 -20.82 -1.84 -10.60
CA HIS A 358 -21.53 -0.58 -10.52
C HIS A 358 -20.97 0.30 -9.40
N TYR A 359 -20.74 -0.25 -8.21
CA TYR A 359 -20.12 0.47 -7.10
C TYR A 359 -18.79 1.13 -7.52
N ASN A 360 -17.86 0.34 -8.09
CA ASN A 360 -16.55 0.87 -8.50
C ASN A 360 -16.66 1.86 -9.67
N LEU A 361 -17.57 1.66 -10.62
CA LEU A 361 -17.83 2.66 -11.66
C LEU A 361 -18.34 3.97 -11.06
N GLY A 362 -19.24 3.90 -10.08
CA GLY A 362 -19.75 5.07 -9.36
C GLY A 362 -18.63 5.90 -8.72
N ILE A 363 -17.71 5.23 -8.02
CA ILE A 363 -16.51 5.86 -7.44
C ILE A 363 -15.66 6.52 -8.52
N ILE A 364 -15.44 5.85 -9.65
CA ILE A 364 -14.61 6.41 -10.73
C ILE A 364 -15.26 7.63 -11.38
N TYR A 365 -16.58 7.62 -11.65
CA TYR A 365 -17.26 8.81 -12.19
C TYR A 365 -17.28 9.97 -11.20
N LEU A 366 -17.44 9.67 -9.91
CA LEU A 366 -17.40 10.71 -8.87
C LEU A 366 -16.04 11.40 -8.85
N GLU A 367 -14.95 10.63 -8.93
CA GLU A 367 -13.59 11.16 -9.04
C GLU A 367 -13.37 12.00 -10.32
N GLU A 368 -14.07 11.66 -11.41
CA GLU A 368 -14.07 12.46 -12.65
C GLU A 368 -14.95 13.72 -12.58
N GLY A 369 -15.75 13.88 -11.51
CA GLY A 369 -16.74 14.95 -11.36
C GLY A 369 -18.06 14.70 -12.11
N ASP A 370 -18.24 13.52 -12.72
CA ASP A 370 -19.47 13.14 -13.41
C ASP A 370 -20.50 12.58 -12.41
N LYS A 371 -21.07 13.48 -11.61
CA LYS A 371 -22.03 13.14 -10.55
C LYS A 371 -23.25 12.37 -11.06
N LYS A 372 -23.73 12.68 -12.27
CA LYS A 372 -24.91 12.03 -12.85
C LYS A 372 -24.66 10.54 -13.10
N ASN A 373 -23.53 10.19 -13.70
CA ASN A 373 -23.20 8.78 -13.89
C ASN A 373 -22.80 8.11 -12.57
N ALA A 374 -22.13 8.82 -11.67
CA ALA A 374 -21.82 8.31 -10.34
C ALA A 374 -23.10 7.86 -9.61
N GLU A 375 -24.10 8.74 -9.55
CA GLU A 375 -25.41 8.48 -8.96
C GLU A 375 -26.08 7.24 -9.56
N PHE A 376 -26.20 7.20 -10.90
CA PHE A 376 -26.80 6.07 -11.60
C PHE A 376 -26.16 4.74 -11.17
N HIS A 377 -24.83 4.72 -11.09
CA HIS A 377 -24.08 3.52 -10.72
C HIS A 377 -24.19 3.19 -9.23
N PHE A 378 -24.23 4.17 -8.32
CA PHE A 378 -24.48 3.89 -6.90
C PHE A 378 -25.88 3.34 -6.65
N TYR A 379 -26.91 3.92 -7.27
CA TYR A 379 -28.27 3.38 -7.21
C TYR A 379 -28.34 1.96 -7.77
N LYS A 380 -27.70 1.69 -8.91
CA LYS A 380 -27.65 0.34 -9.47
C LYS A 380 -26.97 -0.66 -8.55
N ALA A 381 -25.85 -0.31 -7.92
CA ALA A 381 -25.17 -1.18 -6.96
C ALA A 381 -26.06 -1.51 -5.75
N TYR A 382 -26.73 -0.49 -5.18
CA TYR A 382 -27.67 -0.65 -4.08
C TYR A 382 -28.86 -1.53 -4.46
N LEU A 383 -29.53 -1.26 -5.59
CA LEU A 383 -30.72 -2.03 -6.01
C LEU A 383 -30.40 -3.48 -6.40
N LEU A 384 -29.19 -3.76 -6.89
CA LEU A 384 -28.75 -5.12 -7.20
C LEU A 384 -28.46 -5.94 -5.94
N ASN A 385 -28.18 -5.29 -4.80
CA ASN A 385 -27.94 -5.94 -3.51
C ASN A 385 -28.25 -4.98 -2.34
N GLU A 386 -29.53 -4.85 -1.99
CA GLU A 386 -30.00 -3.87 -0.99
C GLU A 386 -29.56 -4.20 0.44
N ASP A 387 -29.27 -5.48 0.71
CA ASP A 387 -28.83 -5.98 2.01
C ASP A 387 -27.36 -5.62 2.31
N GLU A 388 -26.55 -5.32 1.28
CA GLU A 388 -25.14 -4.96 1.44
C GLU A 388 -24.97 -3.53 1.99
N PRO A 389 -24.54 -3.36 3.26
CA PRO A 389 -24.48 -2.03 3.90
C PRO A 389 -23.52 -1.08 3.20
N LEU A 390 -22.44 -1.59 2.60
CA LEU A 390 -21.45 -0.76 1.91
C LEU A 390 -22.06 0.08 0.77
N TYR A 391 -22.91 -0.54 -0.06
CA TYR A 391 -23.52 0.16 -1.21
C TYR A 391 -24.53 1.19 -0.74
N ARG A 392 -25.35 0.84 0.25
CA ARG A 392 -26.29 1.75 0.87
C ARG A 392 -25.59 2.95 1.53
N LYS A 393 -24.56 2.71 2.35
CA LYS A 393 -23.72 3.76 2.96
C LYS A 393 -23.19 4.74 1.91
N THR A 394 -22.65 4.21 0.82
CA THR A 394 -22.06 5.03 -0.26
C THR A 394 -23.11 5.87 -0.96
N LEU A 395 -24.28 5.30 -1.26
CA LEU A 395 -25.39 6.05 -1.84
C LEU A 395 -25.91 7.13 -0.88
N LEU A 396 -26.10 6.83 0.40
CA LEU A 396 -26.50 7.80 1.41
C LEU A 396 -25.49 8.92 1.56
N GLN A 397 -24.19 8.62 1.51
CA GLN A 397 -23.13 9.62 1.54
C GLN A 397 -23.17 10.52 0.30
N PHE A 398 -23.41 9.95 -0.89
CA PHE A 398 -23.60 10.71 -2.11
C PHE A 398 -24.83 11.64 -2.01
N LEU A 399 -25.99 11.12 -1.60
CA LEU A 399 -27.21 11.91 -1.43
C LEU A 399 -27.07 13.00 -0.37
N TRP A 400 -26.34 12.75 0.72
CA TRP A 400 -26.03 13.75 1.75
C TRP A 400 -25.28 14.94 1.16
N ASN A 401 -24.25 14.67 0.35
CA ASN A 401 -23.43 15.70 -0.29
C ASN A 401 -24.19 16.49 -1.36
N GLU A 402 -25.19 15.87 -1.99
CA GLU A 402 -26.11 16.53 -2.92
C GLU A 402 -27.35 17.13 -2.22
N GLU A 403 -27.38 17.13 -0.87
CA GLU A 403 -28.46 17.64 -0.03
C GLU A 403 -29.86 17.03 -0.28
N ARG A 404 -29.91 15.80 -0.79
CA ARG A 404 -31.15 15.07 -1.13
C ARG A 404 -31.65 14.23 0.04
N TYR A 405 -32.00 14.92 1.13
CA TYR A 405 -32.36 14.30 2.40
C TYR A 405 -33.65 13.49 2.38
N ASP A 406 -34.63 13.86 1.54
CA ASP A 406 -35.91 13.14 1.43
C ASP A 406 -35.72 11.71 0.89
N GLU A 407 -34.86 11.55 -0.12
CA GLU A 407 -34.51 10.24 -0.67
C GLU A 407 -33.71 9.39 0.31
N MET A 408 -32.82 10.01 1.08
CA MET A 408 -32.10 9.31 2.15
C MET A 408 -33.09 8.74 3.19
N GLU A 409 -34.08 9.53 3.58
CA GLU A 409 -35.12 9.08 4.51
C GLU A 409 -35.94 7.94 3.93
N GLU A 410 -36.31 8.01 2.64
CA GLU A 410 -37.01 6.91 1.97
C GLU A 410 -36.19 5.61 2.02
N ILE A 411 -34.90 5.66 1.67
CA ILE A 411 -34.00 4.51 1.71
C ILE A 411 -33.91 3.95 3.14
N LEU A 412 -33.64 4.80 4.13
CA LEU A 412 -33.46 4.39 5.52
C LEU A 412 -34.75 3.84 6.15
N SER A 413 -35.92 4.31 5.72
CA SER A 413 -37.21 3.81 6.19
C SER A 413 -37.49 2.36 5.80
N LYS A 414 -36.86 1.87 4.72
CA LYS A 414 -37.00 0.50 4.23
C LYS A 414 -35.99 -0.47 4.86
N VAL A 415 -34.99 0.04 5.59
CA VAL A 415 -33.96 -0.78 6.23
C VAL A 415 -34.52 -1.47 7.47
N LYS A 416 -34.63 -2.80 7.42
CA LYS A 416 -35.15 -3.62 8.54
C LYS A 416 -34.17 -3.70 9.70
N GLU A 417 -32.90 -3.96 9.39
CA GLU A 417 -31.81 -4.06 10.37
C GLU A 417 -30.81 -2.94 10.13
N GLN A 418 -30.84 -1.95 11.02
CA GLN A 418 -30.02 -0.76 10.90
C GLN A 418 -28.60 -1.03 11.41
N THR A 419 -27.62 -0.80 10.55
CA THR A 419 -26.21 -0.77 10.93
C THR A 419 -25.87 0.52 11.69
N ILE A 420 -24.67 0.59 12.29
CA ILE A 420 -24.20 1.82 12.93
C ILE A 420 -24.13 2.98 11.92
N ASP A 421 -23.68 2.71 10.69
CA ASP A 421 -23.65 3.72 9.61
C ASP A 421 -25.06 4.23 9.28
N ASP A 422 -26.06 3.34 9.18
CA ASP A 422 -27.46 3.73 8.95
C ASP A 422 -27.99 4.62 10.07
N LYS A 423 -27.70 4.25 11.33
CA LYS A 423 -28.05 5.06 12.51
C LYS A 423 -27.36 6.43 12.47
N ILE A 424 -26.10 6.51 12.06
CA ILE A 424 -25.40 7.79 11.91
C ILE A 424 -26.15 8.70 10.93
N PHE A 425 -26.57 8.19 9.75
CA PHE A 425 -27.35 8.98 8.81
C PHE A 425 -28.74 9.37 9.36
N LEU A 426 -29.44 8.47 10.06
CA LEU A 426 -30.69 8.80 10.75
C LEU A 426 -30.50 9.90 11.80
N GLY A 427 -29.40 9.87 12.53
CA GLY A 427 -29.03 10.90 13.50
C GLY A 427 -28.77 12.25 12.85
N LYS A 428 -28.03 12.26 11.73
CA LYS A 428 -27.80 13.47 10.92
C LYS A 428 -29.10 14.05 10.37
N LEU A 429 -29.99 13.22 9.82
CA LEU A 429 -31.32 13.66 9.34
C LEU A 429 -32.19 14.19 10.48
N SER A 430 -32.20 13.52 11.63
CA SER A 430 -32.94 13.97 12.82
C SER A 430 -32.42 15.32 13.31
N PHE A 431 -31.11 15.55 13.26
CA PHE A 431 -30.49 16.83 13.61
C PHE A 431 -30.98 17.94 12.68
N LEU A 432 -30.99 17.70 11.36
CA LEU A 432 -31.49 18.66 10.37
C LEU A 432 -32.96 19.03 10.58
N LYS A 433 -33.77 18.05 11.02
CA LYS A 433 -35.19 18.24 11.33
C LYS A 433 -35.44 18.92 12.68
N GLY A 434 -34.40 19.19 13.47
CA GLY A 434 -34.51 19.75 14.82
C GLY A 434 -34.98 18.75 15.88
N ASP A 435 -35.09 17.46 15.54
CA ASP A 435 -35.38 16.40 16.53
C ASP A 435 -34.08 16.00 17.25
N TYR A 436 -33.59 16.94 18.07
CA TYR A 436 -32.30 16.82 18.76
C TYR A 436 -32.26 15.65 19.74
N SER A 437 -33.40 15.22 20.26
CA SER A 437 -33.48 14.03 21.11
C SER A 437 -33.14 12.78 20.31
N LYS A 438 -33.82 12.54 19.18
CA LYS A 438 -33.51 11.39 18.32
C LYS A 438 -32.12 11.49 17.71
N ALA A 439 -31.73 12.69 17.28
CA ALA A 439 -30.39 12.95 16.76
C ALA A 439 -29.32 12.51 17.75
N LEU A 440 -29.46 12.89 19.02
CA LEU A 440 -28.52 12.49 20.06
C LEU A 440 -28.51 10.99 20.28
N THR A 441 -29.69 10.35 20.39
CA THR A 441 -29.78 8.89 20.57
C THR A 441 -29.06 8.14 19.47
N TYR A 442 -29.30 8.50 18.21
CA TYR A 442 -28.67 7.83 17.08
C TYR A 442 -27.18 8.14 16.96
N LEU A 443 -26.78 9.41 17.11
CA LEU A 443 -25.38 9.79 16.91
C LEU A 443 -24.47 9.30 18.03
N GLN A 444 -24.98 9.08 19.25
CA GLN A 444 -24.19 8.50 20.35
C GLN A 444 -23.68 7.08 20.05
N GLU A 445 -24.32 6.35 19.14
CA GLU A 445 -23.88 5.02 18.69
C GLU A 445 -22.50 5.08 18.00
N ILE A 446 -22.08 6.26 17.51
CA ILE A 446 -20.74 6.44 16.94
C ILE A 446 -19.63 6.14 17.95
N LEU A 447 -19.91 6.27 19.25
CA LEU A 447 -18.96 5.96 20.33
C LEU A 447 -18.65 4.46 20.39
N SER A 448 -19.53 3.63 19.85
CA SER A 448 -19.35 2.19 19.70
C SER A 448 -18.77 1.79 18.34
N SER A 449 -18.60 2.74 17.41
CA SER A 449 -18.00 2.51 16.09
C SER A 449 -16.48 2.62 16.13
N SER A 450 -15.81 1.74 15.37
CA SER A 450 -14.37 1.90 15.10
C SER A 450 -14.08 2.97 14.04
N GLU A 451 -15.02 3.22 13.14
CA GLU A 451 -14.94 4.26 12.11
C GLU A 451 -15.76 5.48 12.57
N LYS A 452 -15.10 6.64 12.65
CA LYS A 452 -15.73 7.88 13.12
C LYS A 452 -16.03 8.80 11.94
N ASP A 453 -17.24 9.32 11.92
CA ASP A 453 -17.72 10.29 10.94
C ASP A 453 -17.58 11.73 11.50
N GLY A 454 -16.82 12.57 10.80
CA GLY A 454 -16.51 13.94 11.25
C GLY A 454 -17.75 14.84 11.37
N ILE A 455 -18.73 14.68 10.48
CA ILE A 455 -19.98 15.47 10.48
C ILE A 455 -20.84 15.08 11.69
N ALA A 456 -20.98 13.78 11.94
CA ALA A 456 -21.68 13.24 13.10
C ALA A 456 -21.05 13.70 14.42
N LEU A 457 -19.71 13.70 14.51
CA LEU A 457 -18.99 14.24 15.67
C LEU A 457 -19.19 15.74 15.84
N TYR A 458 -19.27 16.50 14.74
CA TYR A 458 -19.61 17.92 14.79
C TYR A 458 -21.02 18.12 15.34
N PHE A 459 -22.02 17.37 14.86
CA PHE A 459 -23.38 17.43 15.38
C PHE A 459 -23.46 16.96 16.84
N LEU A 460 -22.72 15.94 17.26
CA LEU A 460 -22.60 15.57 18.67
C LEU A 460 -22.02 16.73 19.49
N SER A 461 -20.94 17.36 19.02
CA SER A 461 -20.38 18.53 19.70
C SER A 461 -21.43 19.63 19.92
N TRP A 462 -22.22 19.92 18.88
CA TRP A 462 -23.32 20.88 18.95
C TRP A 462 -24.40 20.44 19.96
N LEU A 463 -24.86 19.19 19.87
CA LEU A 463 -25.89 18.63 20.76
C LEU A 463 -25.43 18.63 22.22
N TYR A 464 -24.17 18.27 22.49
CA TYR A 464 -23.65 18.29 23.84
C TYR A 464 -23.57 19.72 24.39
N LEU A 465 -23.15 20.69 23.58
CA LEU A 465 -23.07 22.09 24.01
C LEU A 465 -24.45 22.71 24.28
N TYR A 466 -25.37 22.60 23.33
CA TYR A 466 -26.61 23.37 23.36
C TYR A 466 -27.78 22.57 23.95
N PHE A 467 -27.88 21.27 23.66
CA PHE A 467 -28.99 20.44 24.11
C PHE A 467 -28.73 19.77 25.48
N LYS A 468 -27.52 19.23 25.71
CA LYS A 468 -27.15 18.64 27.01
C LYS A 468 -26.48 19.61 27.98
N LYS A 469 -26.02 20.77 27.51
CA LYS A 469 -25.29 21.77 28.31
C LYS A 469 -24.00 21.22 28.93
N ASP A 470 -23.33 20.31 28.24
CA ASP A 470 -22.05 19.71 28.62
C ASP A 470 -20.94 20.21 27.67
N LYS A 471 -20.21 21.22 28.17
CA LYS A 471 -19.15 21.89 27.41
C LYS A 471 -17.91 21.02 27.25
N GLU A 472 -17.60 20.17 28.22
CA GLU A 472 -16.38 19.34 28.20
C GLU A 472 -16.50 18.26 27.12
N ALA A 473 -17.61 17.53 27.11
CA ALA A 473 -17.88 16.53 26.08
C ALA A 473 -17.94 17.17 24.68
N SER A 474 -18.56 18.35 24.57
CA SER A 474 -18.61 19.10 23.32
C SER A 474 -17.22 19.40 22.73
N GLN A 475 -16.27 19.86 23.57
CA GLN A 475 -14.91 20.18 23.13
C GLN A 475 -14.13 18.94 22.65
N ILE A 476 -14.35 17.79 23.29
CA ILE A 476 -13.73 16.52 22.89
C ILE A 476 -14.19 16.14 21.48
N PHE A 477 -15.50 16.15 21.23
CA PHE A 477 -16.05 15.82 19.92
C PHE A 477 -15.66 16.82 18.83
N LEU A 478 -15.63 18.12 19.15
CA LEU A 478 -15.22 19.15 18.19
C LEU A 478 -13.77 18.97 17.76
N LYS A 479 -12.89 18.69 18.73
CA LYS A 479 -11.47 18.45 18.47
C LYS A 479 -11.27 17.23 17.57
N GLU A 480 -12.08 16.19 17.74
CA GLU A 480 -12.02 15.00 16.90
C GLU A 480 -12.61 15.25 15.51
N ALA A 481 -13.75 15.94 15.41
CA ALA A 481 -14.36 16.34 14.14
C ALA A 481 -13.38 17.15 13.27
N LYS A 482 -12.68 18.13 13.85
CA LYS A 482 -11.66 18.95 13.15
C LYS A 482 -10.48 18.14 12.58
N LYS A 483 -10.20 16.96 13.14
CA LYS A 483 -9.15 16.07 12.60
C LYS A 483 -9.62 15.28 11.39
N LEU A 484 -10.92 15.04 11.29
CA LEU A 484 -11.52 14.16 10.28
C LEU A 484 -12.11 14.93 9.10
N LEU A 485 -12.59 16.14 9.33
CA LEU A 485 -13.18 16.99 8.30
C LEU A 485 -12.11 17.75 7.52
N SER A 486 -12.37 17.97 6.23
CA SER A 486 -11.62 18.98 5.47
C SER A 486 -11.94 20.38 6.02
N GLN A 487 -11.03 21.33 5.81
CA GLN A 487 -11.26 22.71 6.22
C GLN A 487 -12.54 23.28 5.59
N GLU A 488 -12.77 22.98 4.31
CA GLU A 488 -13.96 23.43 3.59
C GLU A 488 -15.26 22.85 4.19
N ASP A 489 -15.30 21.55 4.48
CA ASP A 489 -16.48 20.92 5.07
C ASP A 489 -16.76 21.44 6.48
N PHE A 490 -15.70 21.65 7.26
CA PHE A 490 -15.82 22.23 8.59
C PHE A 490 -16.37 23.66 8.53
N ASP A 491 -15.87 24.48 7.63
CA ASP A 491 -16.32 25.87 7.47
C ASP A 491 -17.79 25.94 7.00
N LYS A 492 -18.22 25.05 6.09
CA LYS A 492 -19.64 24.94 5.70
C LYS A 492 -20.55 24.56 6.86
N LEU A 493 -20.14 23.59 7.68
CA LEU A 493 -20.90 23.19 8.87
C LEU A 493 -21.01 24.35 9.88
N MET A 494 -19.90 25.05 10.09
CA MET A 494 -19.82 26.24 10.95
C MET A 494 -20.71 27.37 10.49
N GLU A 495 -20.71 27.68 9.19
CA GLU A 495 -21.58 28.71 8.61
C GLU A 495 -23.06 28.34 8.77
N ARG A 496 -23.40 27.06 8.56
CA ARG A 496 -24.79 26.59 8.55
C ARG A 496 -25.40 26.39 9.93
N PHE A 497 -24.64 25.87 10.89
CA PHE A 497 -25.17 25.45 12.20
C PHE A 497 -24.56 26.21 13.40
N GLY A 498 -23.44 26.90 13.18
CA GLY A 498 -22.67 27.58 14.22
C GLY A 498 -21.94 26.62 15.17
N LEU A 499 -20.83 27.07 15.76
CA LEU A 499 -20.15 26.51 16.94
C LEU A 499 -18.94 27.43 17.28
N PRO A 500 -18.79 28.00 18.49
CA PRO A 500 -17.69 28.94 18.76
C PRO A 500 -16.31 28.25 18.85
N GLN A 501 -15.25 29.01 18.55
CA GLN A 501 -13.84 28.59 18.60
C GLN A 501 -13.35 28.18 19.99
#